data_AF-A0AAP3E511-F1
#
_entry.id   AF-A0AAP3E511-F1
#
_cell.length_a   1.000
_cell.length_b   1.000
_cell.length_c   1.000
_cell.angle_alpha   90.00
_cell.angle_beta   90.00
_cell.angle_gamma   90.00
#
_symmetry.space_group_name_H-M   'P 1'
#
loop_
_entity.id
_entity.type
_entity.pdbx_description
1 polymer ?
#
loop_
_entity_poly.entity_id
_entity_poly.type
_entity_poly.pdbx_seq_one_letter_code
_entity_poly.pdbx_strand_id
1 'polypeptide(L)' 'GLVFALAGYLVHDVHDVVPFMLLDSLEAIDSNRIAELVEYFEQYVDCLVVALLPEDADALAESHNYVTEI' A
#
# COMPACT_ATOMS: atom_id res chain seq x y z
N GLY A 1 2.21 -7.42 -11.23
CA GLY A 1 1.94 -5.97 -11.18
C GLY A 1 2.80 -5.31 -10.13
N LEU A 2 2.42 -5.44 -8.86
CA LEU A 2 3.01 -4.77 -7.69
C LEU A 2 4.55 -4.75 -7.67
N VAL A 3 5.21 -5.90 -7.81
CA VAL A 3 6.68 -5.98 -7.79
C VAL A 3 7.32 -5.14 -8.91
N PHE A 4 6.77 -5.19 -10.12
CA PHE A 4 7.27 -4.38 -11.23
C PHE A 4 6.97 -2.90 -11.04
N ALA A 5 5.81 -2.56 -10.49
CA ALA A 5 5.46 -1.18 -10.19
C ALA A 5 6.41 -0.57 -9.16
N LEU A 6 6.68 -1.26 -8.05
CA LEU A 6 7.63 -0.80 -7.03
C LEU A 6 9.05 -0.74 -7.57
N ALA A 7 9.50 -1.76 -8.31
CA ALA A 7 10.84 -1.74 -8.91
C ALA A 7 11.01 -0.55 -9.87
N GLY A 8 10.00 -0.25 -10.69
CA GLY A 8 10.01 0.92 -11.57
C GLY A 8 9.96 2.24 -10.80
N TYR A 9 9.14 2.31 -9.75
CA TYR A 9 9.02 3.48 -8.87
C TYR A 9 10.37 3.84 -8.22
N LEU A 10 11.12 2.83 -7.78
CA LEU A 10 12.43 2.98 -7.16
C LEU A 10 13.55 3.24 -8.18
N VAL A 11 13.66 2.44 -9.25
CA VAL A 11 14.76 2.55 -10.23
C VAL A 11 14.73 3.85 -11.00
N HIS A 12 13.55 4.44 -11.18
CA HIS A 12 13.38 5.70 -11.90
C HIS A 12 13.18 6.91 -10.97
N ASP A 13 13.48 6.78 -9.67
CA ASP A 13 13.37 7.86 -8.68
C ASP A 13 12.01 8.58 -8.73
N VAL A 14 10.93 7.83 -8.97
CA VAL A 14 9.59 8.42 -9.15
C VAL A 14 9.11 9.10 -7.88
N HIS A 15 9.57 8.63 -6.71
CA HIS A 15 9.31 9.24 -5.42
C HIS A 15 9.74 10.71 -5.32
N ASP A 16 10.77 11.14 -6.07
CA ASP A 16 11.22 12.55 -6.07
C ASP A 16 10.16 13.51 -6.63
N VAL A 17 9.36 13.05 -7.58
CA VAL A 17 8.37 13.86 -8.30
C VAL A 17 6.93 13.52 -7.93
N VAL A 18 6.70 12.29 -7.47
CA VAL A 18 5.41 11.75 -7.06
C VAL A 18 5.61 10.96 -5.76
N PRO A 19 5.67 11.62 -4.59
CA PRO A 19 5.91 11.00 -3.28
C PRO A 19 4.64 10.35 -2.71
N PHE A 20 3.73 9.88 -3.55
CA PHE A 20 2.52 9.18 -3.13
C PHE A 20 2.27 7.95 -4.00
N MET A 21 1.77 6.86 -3.39
CA MET A 21 1.39 5.64 -4.08
C MET A 21 0.00 5.19 -3.60
N LEU A 22 -0.88 4.88 -4.54
CA LEU A 22 -2.18 4.26 -4.28
C LEU A 22 -2.12 2.80 -4.71
N LEU A 23 -2.38 1.90 -3.77
CA LEU A 23 -2.62 0.49 -4.04
C LEU A 23 -4.13 0.24 -3.97
N ASP A 24 -4.69 -0.26 -5.06
CA ASP A 24 -6.11 -0.54 -5.19
C ASP A 24 -6.32 -2.03 -5.54
N SER A 25 -7.49 -2.56 -5.20
CA SER A 25 -7.95 -3.89 -5.59
C SER A 25 -7.03 -5.03 -5.15
N LEU A 26 -6.69 -5.07 -3.86
CA LEU A 26 -5.85 -6.14 -3.27
C LEU A 26 -6.63 -7.42 -2.89
N GLU A 27 -7.91 -7.53 -3.27
CA GLU A 27 -8.87 -8.60 -2.92
C GLU A 27 -8.41 -10.03 -3.27
N ALA A 28 -7.42 -10.17 -4.16
CA ALA A 28 -6.85 -11.47 -4.54
C ALA A 28 -5.80 -12.00 -3.54
N ILE A 29 -5.43 -11.21 -2.53
CA ILE A 29 -4.42 -11.50 -1.52
C ILE A 29 -5.14 -11.60 -0.16
N ASP A 30 -4.76 -12.56 0.68
CA ASP A 30 -5.33 -12.63 2.03
C ASP A 30 -4.79 -11.51 2.94
N SER A 31 -5.59 -11.17 3.95
CA SER A 31 -5.35 -10.05 4.86
C SER A 31 -3.97 -10.05 5.53
N ASN A 32 -3.45 -11.21 5.96
CA ASN A 32 -2.11 -11.31 6.56
C ASN A 32 -1.03 -10.92 5.55
N ARG A 33 -1.15 -11.38 4.31
CA ARG A 33 -0.20 -11.04 3.24
C ARG A 33 -0.35 -9.60 2.76
N ILE A 34 -1.54 -9.02 2.85
CA ILE A 34 -1.75 -7.58 2.63
C ILE A 34 -1.00 -6.78 3.69
N ALA A 35 -1.10 -7.16 4.97
CA ALA A 35 -0.38 -6.48 6.04
C ALA A 35 1.15 -6.51 5.82
N GLU A 36 1.72 -7.69 5.50
CA GLU A 36 3.14 -7.82 5.16
C GLU A 36 3.54 -6.98 3.93
N LEU A 37 2.67 -6.92 2.92
CA LEU A 37 2.89 -6.12 1.72
C LEU A 37 2.93 -4.62 2.05
N VAL A 38 1.99 -4.15 2.87
CA VAL A 38 1.91 -2.73 3.27
C VAL A 38 3.14 -2.34 4.09
N GLU A 39 3.52 -3.15 5.08
CA GLU A 39 4.73 -2.96 5.89
C GLU A 39 6.02 -2.97 5.04
N TYR A 40 6.02 -3.72 3.93
CA TYR A 40 7.13 -3.68 2.99
C TYR A 40 7.14 -2.39 2.16
N PHE A 41 5.99 -1.97 1.63
CA PHE A 41 5.88 -0.80 0.75
C PHE A 41 6.12 0.53 1.49
N GLU A 42 5.70 0.65 2.75
CA GLU A 42 5.90 1.88 3.55
C GLU A 42 7.39 2.22 3.76
N GLN A 43 8.29 1.24 3.65
CA GLN A 43 9.74 1.47 3.75
C GLN A 43 10.32 2.22 2.54
N TYR A 44 9.54 2.33 1.45
CA TYR A 44 10.00 2.82 0.15
C TYR A 44 9.20 4.02 -0.37
N VAL A 45 8.07 4.35 0.26
CA VAL A 45 7.13 5.38 -0.22
C VAL A 45 6.78 6.32 0.93
N ASP A 46 6.92 7.62 0.71
CA ASP A 46 6.64 8.64 1.73
C ASP A 46 5.16 8.69 2.14
N CYS A 47 4.26 8.44 1.19
CA CYS A 47 2.82 8.39 1.41
C CYS A 47 2.20 7.21 0.67
N LEU A 48 1.77 6.19 1.42
CA LEU A 48 1.09 5.01 0.91
C LEU A 48 -0.39 5.05 1.26
N VAL A 49 -1.25 4.99 0.25
CA VAL A 49 -2.70 4.86 0.42
C VAL A 49 -3.10 3.49 -0.13
N VAL A 50 -3.93 2.77 0.62
CA VAL A 50 -4.38 1.44 0.24
C VAL A 50 -5.90 1.39 0.34
N ALA A 51 -6.57 0.96 -0.74
CA ALA A 51 -8.00 0.69 -0.73
C ALA A 51 -8.22 -0.78 -0.36
N LEU A 52 -8.88 -1.01 0.78
CA LEU A 52 -9.13 -2.33 1.34
C LEU A 52 -10.61 -2.50 1.68
N LEU A 53 -11.07 -3.75 1.59
CA LEU A 53 -12.32 -4.14 2.20
C LEU A 53 -12.16 -4.19 3.73
N PRO A 54 -13.23 -3.98 4.51
CA PRO A 54 -13.15 -3.99 5.98
C PRO A 54 -12.50 -5.26 6.55
N GLU A 55 -12.80 -6.43 5.97
CA GLU A 55 -12.24 -7.71 6.40
C GLU A 55 -10.71 -7.83 6.24
N ASP A 56 -10.13 -7.10 5.28
CA ASP A 56 -8.70 -7.09 5.04
C ASP A 56 -8.00 -6.03 5.89
N ALA A 57 -8.68 -4.91 6.14
CA ALA A 57 -8.22 -3.81 6.97
C ALA A 57 -7.96 -4.25 8.43
N ASP A 58 -8.75 -5.19 8.95
CA ASP A 58 -8.62 -5.70 10.32
C ASP A 58 -7.25 -6.35 10.61
N ALA A 59 -6.52 -6.79 9.58
CA ALA A 59 -5.17 -7.35 9.74
C ALA A 59 -4.08 -6.28 9.87
N LEU A 60 -4.37 -5.02 9.56
CA LEU A 60 -3.41 -3.92 9.67
C LEU A 60 -3.42 -3.31 11.06
N ALA A 61 -2.26 -2.77 11.46
CA ALA A 61 -2.12 -2.11 12.76
C ALA A 61 -3.04 -0.89 12.88
N GLU A 62 -3.56 -0.63 14.09
CA GLU A 62 -4.37 0.57 14.39
C GLU A 62 -3.61 1.91 14.23
N SER A 63 -2.28 1.87 14.07
CA SER A 63 -1.47 3.06 13.82
C SER A 63 -1.71 3.71 12.46
N HIS A 64 -2.39 3.01 11.53
CA HIS A 64 -2.74 3.55 10.23
C HIS A 64 -3.96 4.48 10.32
N ASN A 65 -4.00 5.48 9.43
CA ASN A 65 -5.16 6.36 9.32
C ASN A 65 -6.22 5.68 8.43
N TYR A 66 -7.40 5.45 8.97
CA TYR A 66 -8.54 4.90 8.24
C TYR A 66 -9.52 6.00 7.83
N VAL A 67 -9.94 5.98 6.57
CA VAL A 67 -11.01 6.85 6.05
C VAL A 67 -12.13 5.95 5.53
N THR A 68 -13.28 5.99 6.20
CA THR A 68 -14.43 5.11 5.90
C THR A 68 -15.61 5.85 5.27
N GLU A 69 -15.58 7.18 5.23
CA GLU A 69 -16.59 8.04 4.59
C GLU A 69 -15.93 8.82 3.43
N ILE A 70 -16.53 8.75 2.24
CA ILE A 70 -16.10 9.44 1.01
C ILE A 70 -17.26 10.26 0.45
#